data_AF-A0A645DKJ4-F1
#
_entry.id   AF-A0A645DKJ4-F1
#
_cell.length_a   1.000
_cell.length_b   1.000
_cell.length_c   1.000
_cell.angle_alpha   90.00
_cell.angle_beta   90.00
_cell.angle_gamma   90.00
#
_symmetry.space_group_name_H-M   'P 1'
#
loop_
_entity.id
_entity.type
_entity.pdbx_description
1 polymer ?
#
loop_
_entity_poly.entity_id
_entity_poly.type
_entity_poly.pdbx_seq_one_letter_code
_entity_poly.pdbx_strand_id
1 'polypeptide(L)' 'MHGIGYFYNMKITGKLAVQIESDHELVWLTVDECCQKLFLEHQVWAVEQAARLNDKTKK' A
#
# COMPACT_ATOMS: atom_id res chain seq x y z
N MET A 1 1.43 4.12 -23.04
CA MET A 1 2.78 3.97 -22.45
C MET A 1 2.63 3.08 -21.22
N HIS A 2 3.15 1.86 -21.23
CA HIS A 2 3.08 0.99 -20.05
C HIS A 2 4.32 1.25 -19.20
N GLY A 3 4.15 1.97 -18.08
CA GLY A 3 5.22 2.18 -17.11
C GLY A 3 5.52 0.89 -16.35
N ILE A 4 6.80 0.64 -16.06
CA ILE A 4 7.21 -0.43 -15.15
C ILE A 4 7.07 0.09 -13.72
N GLY A 5 6.29 -0.61 -12.89
CA GLY A 5 6.12 -0.30 -11.47
C GLY A 5 7.00 -1.17 -10.58
N TYR A 6 7.65 -0.57 -9.59
CA TYR A 6 8.39 -1.27 -8.55
C TYR A 6 7.72 -1.01 -7.19
N PHE A 7 7.48 -2.06 -6.42
CA PHE A 7 6.75 -2.01 -5.14
C PHE A 7 7.59 -2.56 -4.00
N TYR A 8 7.46 -1.96 -2.81
CA TYR A 8 8.25 -2.29 -1.63
C TYR A 8 7.34 -2.49 -0.41
N ASN A 9 7.66 -3.48 0.42
CA ASN A 9 6.98 -3.73 1.69
C ASN A 9 7.83 -3.16 2.84
N MET A 10 7.21 -2.41 3.75
CA MET A 10 7.93 -1.77 4.86
C MET A 10 7.07 -1.70 6.12
N LYS A 11 7.73 -1.60 7.28
CA LYS A 11 7.09 -1.32 8.56
C LYS A 11 7.16 0.18 8.84
N ILE A 12 6.01 0.78 9.17
CA ILE A 12 5.95 2.18 9.58
C ILE A 12 6.46 2.29 11.02
N THR A 13 7.43 3.19 11.23
CA THR A 13 8.15 3.35 12.51
C THR A 13 7.73 4.58 13.32
N GLY A 14 7.03 5.55 12.71
CA GLY A 14 6.55 6.76 13.37
C GLY A 14 6.14 7.84 12.37
N LYS A 15 5.67 8.99 12.90
CA LYS A 15 5.32 10.18 12.12
C LYS A 15 6.47 11.19 12.19
N LEU A 16 7.03 11.55 11.03
CA LEU A 16 8.11 12.52 10.94
C LEU A 16 7.62 13.95 10.69
N ALA A 17 6.54 14.11 9.92
CA ALA A 17 6.04 15.41 9.48
C ALA A 17 4.51 15.43 9.34
N VAL A 18 3.94 16.63 9.24
CA VAL A 18 2.57 16.85 8.78
C VAL A 18 2.49 16.72 7.25
N GLN A 19 1.29 16.47 6.75
CA GLN A 19 1.02 16.34 5.31
C GLN A 19 1.34 17.66 4.59
N ILE A 20 1.97 17.56 3.41
CA ILE A 20 2.44 18.72 2.63
C ILE A 20 1.46 19.03 1.48
N GLU A 21 0.80 18.01 0.94
CA GLU A 21 -0.22 18.14 -0.11
C GLU A 21 -1.60 18.39 0.52
N SER A 22 -2.33 19.40 0.07
CA SER A 22 -3.62 19.80 0.67
C SER A 22 -4.84 19.09 0.06
N ASP A 23 -4.67 18.46 -1.09
CA ASP A 23 -5.70 17.82 -1.92
C ASP A 23 -5.68 16.29 -1.86
N HIS A 24 -4.70 15.72 -1.16
CA HIS A 24 -4.55 14.28 -0.95
C HIS A 24 -4.74 13.96 0.53
N GLU A 25 -5.19 12.75 0.87
CA GLU A 25 -5.30 12.31 2.26
C GLU A 25 -4.68 10.92 2.41
N LEU A 26 -3.92 10.73 3.49
CA LEU A 26 -3.44 9.40 3.88
C LEU A 26 -4.45 8.74 4.81
N VAL A 27 -5.09 7.67 4.33
CA VAL A 27 -6.07 6.90 5.08
C VAL A 27 -5.53 5.49 5.37
N TRP A 28 -5.79 5.01 6.59
CA TRP A 28 -5.53 3.63 6.95
C TRP A 28 -6.71 2.77 6.55
N LEU A 29 -6.44 1.68 5.84
CA LEU A 29 -7.42 0.75 5.31
C LEU A 29 -7.03 -0.68 5.64
N THR A 30 -8.02 -1.55 5.71
CA THR A 30 -7.79 -3.00 5.63
C THR A 30 -7.28 -3.39 4.25
N VAL A 31 -6.71 -4.60 4.12
CA VAL A 31 -6.25 -5.13 2.83
C VAL A 31 -7.39 -5.15 1.82
N ASP A 32 -8.56 -5.63 2.22
CA ASP A 32 -9.73 -5.75 1.34
C ASP A 32 -10.24 -4.37 0.88
N GLU A 33 -10.34 -3.39 1.78
CA GLU A 33 -10.73 -2.02 1.42
C GLU A 33 -9.71 -1.36 0.49
N CYS A 34 -8.41 -1.63 0.68
CA CYS A 34 -7.36 -1.11 -0.19
C CYS A 34 -7.50 -1.68 -1.60
N CYS A 35 -7.68 -2.99 -1.74
CA CYS A 35 -7.89 -3.65 -3.03
C CYS A 35 -9.15 -3.15 -3.75
N GLN A 36 -10.22 -2.81 -3.04
CA GLN A 36 -11.45 -2.27 -3.64
C GLN A 36 -11.33 -0.81 -4.10
N LYS A 37 -10.44 -0.03 -3.50
CA LYS A 37 -10.31 1.42 -3.76
C LYS A 37 -9.18 1.76 -4.73
N LEU A 38 -8.19 0.89 -4.91
CA LEU A 38 -7.11 1.10 -5.86
C LEU A 38 -7.62 0.98 -7.30
N PHE A 39 -7.26 1.96 -8.13
CA PHE A 39 -7.73 2.04 -9.51
C PHE A 39 -6.96 1.10 -10.45
N LEU A 40 -5.67 0.87 -10.20
CA LEU A 40 -4.79 0.12 -11.09
C LEU A 40 -4.57 -1.30 -10.58
N GLU A 41 -4.78 -2.28 -11.45
CA GLU A 41 -4.66 -3.71 -11.12
C GLU A 41 -3.29 -4.10 -10.53
N HIS A 42 -2.21 -3.50 -11.02
CA HIS A 42 -0.86 -3.79 -10.52
C HIS A 42 -0.61 -3.23 -9.11
N GLN A 43 -1.34 -2.20 -8.69
CA GLN A 43 -1.33 -1.74 -7.29
C GLN A 43 -2.06 -2.73 -6.39
N VAL A 44 -3.22 -3.22 -6.82
CA VAL A 44 -3.98 -4.28 -6.12
C VAL A 44 -3.10 -5.53 -5.94
N TRP A 45 -2.46 -5.98 -7.03
CA TRP A 45 -1.54 -7.11 -7.00
C TRP A 45 -0.43 -6.93 -5.96
N ALA A 46 0.16 -5.73 -5.86
CA ALA A 46 1.23 -5.46 -4.90
C ALA A 46 0.76 -5.56 -3.45
N VAL A 47 -0.44 -5.06 -3.14
CA VAL A 47 -1.06 -5.18 -1.81
C VAL A 47 -1.31 -6.63 -1.44
N GLU A 48 -1.85 -7.44 -2.37
CA GLU A 48 -2.05 -8.87 -2.15
C GLU A 48 -0.72 -9.62 -1.89
N GLN A 49 0.35 -9.28 -2.61
CA GLN A 49 1.67 -9.88 -2.36
C GLN A 49 2.17 -9.52 -0.95
N ALA A 50 2.05 -8.27 -0.53
CA ALA A 50 2.47 -7.83 0.80
C ALA A 50 1.67 -8.55 1.91
N ALA A 51 0.35 -8.71 1.74
CA ALA A 51 -0.49 -9.44 2.70
C ALA A 51 -0.03 -10.91 2.86
N ARG A 52 0.22 -11.61 1.74
CA ARG A 52 0.73 -13.00 1.77
C ARG A 52 2.09 -13.13 2.42
N LEU A 53 2.99 -12.17 2.21
CA LEU A 53 4.31 -12.16 2.87
C LEU A 53 4.17 -11.99 4.38
N ASN A 54 3.30 -11.08 4.82
CA ASN A 54 3.08 -10.83 6.24
C ASN A 54 2.45 -12.04 6.96
N ASP A 55 1.59 -12.81 6.28
CA ASP A 55 1.05 -14.05 6.86
C ASP A 55 2.09 -15.17 6.98
N LYS A 56 3.09 -15.21 6.09
CA LYS A 56 4.21 -16.15 6.20
C LYS A 56 5.15 -15.82 7.35
N THR A 57 5.26 -14.55 7.74
CA THR A 57 6.09 -14.11 8.87
C THR A 57 5.41 -14.27 10.25
N LYS A 58 4.14 -14.68 10.30
CA LYS A 58 3.41 -14.96 11.55
C LYS A 58 3.57 -16.41 12.04
N LYS A 59 4.38 -17.23 11.37
CA LYS A 59 4.81 -18.57 11.83
C LYS A 59 6.18 -18.50 12.48
#